data_AF-A0A1I4JW70-F1
#
_entry.id   AF-A0A1I4JW70-F1
#
_cell.length_a   1.000
_cell.length_b   1.000
_cell.length_c   1.000
_cell.angle_alpha   90.00
_cell.angle_beta   90.00
_cell.angle_gamma   90.00
#
_symmetry.space_group_name_H-M   'P 1'
#
loop_
_entity.id
_entity.type
_entity.pdbx_description
1 polymer ?
#
loop_
_entity_poly.entity_id
_entity_poly.type
_entity_poly.pdbx_seq_one_letter_code
_entity_poly.pdbx_strand_id
1 'polypeptide(L)'
;MNSFVLGDPKKCIGCRVCEVACAVAHLDTEIKTVGNMNFSLNPRLYLVKSHEITMPVQCRHCEDAPCLKSCPVSAIKKQSNRIVIDETGCIGCKSCMIACPFGAIELIFSHQESVGDGDLLQNEPEVIASKCDLCGGEPACVKACPREALQYVDMVKERTQRRIAAANKMGGFHNEFMVRE
;
A
#
# COMPACT_ATOMS: atom_id res chain seq x y z
N MET A 1 1.80 12.76 9.59
CA MET A 1 1.32 12.77 8.20
C MET A 1 1.52 11.38 7.64
N ASN A 2 0.51 10.84 7.01
CA ASN A 2 0.56 9.51 6.47
C ASN A 2 1.34 9.49 5.16
N SER A 3 2.11 8.44 4.98
CA SER A 3 2.92 8.20 3.79
C SER A 3 2.14 7.34 2.80
N PHE A 4 2.50 7.42 1.53
CA PHE A 4 1.80 6.73 0.46
C PHE A 4 2.74 6.45 -0.71
N VAL A 5 2.29 5.63 -1.65
CA VAL A 5 2.97 5.46 -2.93
C VAL A 5 2.30 6.39 -3.94
N LEU A 6 3.09 7.34 -4.44
CA LEU A 6 2.74 8.14 -5.60
C LEU A 6 3.10 7.35 -6.85
N GLY A 7 2.41 7.62 -7.95
CA GLY A 7 2.99 7.19 -9.22
C GLY A 7 2.73 8.14 -10.37
N ASP A 8 3.55 7.98 -11.38
CA ASP A 8 3.54 8.70 -12.64
C ASP A 8 2.96 7.84 -13.79
N PRO A 9 1.74 8.15 -14.27
CA PRO A 9 1.11 7.40 -15.36
C PRO A 9 1.87 7.52 -16.68
N LYS A 10 2.70 8.56 -16.88
CA LYS A 10 3.51 8.72 -18.11
C LYS A 10 4.63 7.68 -18.20
N LYS A 11 5.06 7.13 -17.07
CA LYS A 11 6.10 6.10 -17.00
C LYS A 11 5.54 4.68 -16.96
N CYS A 12 4.28 4.52 -16.58
CA CYS A 12 3.68 3.22 -16.37
C CYS A 12 3.35 2.54 -17.71
N ILE A 13 4.01 1.43 -17.98
CA ILE A 13 3.77 0.59 -19.17
C ILE A 13 2.75 -0.53 -18.95
N GLY A 14 2.17 -0.62 -17.74
CA GLY A 14 1.16 -1.62 -17.42
C GLY A 14 1.66 -3.07 -17.43
N CYS A 15 2.93 -3.29 -17.09
CA CYS A 15 3.56 -4.62 -17.08
C CYS A 15 3.13 -5.54 -15.93
N ARG A 16 2.34 -5.05 -14.96
CA ARG A 16 1.82 -5.80 -13.80
C ARG A 16 2.86 -6.39 -12.84
N VAL A 17 4.15 -6.13 -13.05
CA VAL A 17 5.24 -6.55 -12.14
C VAL A 17 5.00 -6.07 -10.70
N CYS A 18 4.43 -4.87 -10.53
CA CYS A 18 4.07 -4.33 -9.22
C CYS A 18 3.00 -5.16 -8.47
N GLU A 19 2.05 -5.78 -9.17
CA GLU A 19 1.04 -6.66 -8.57
C GLU A 19 1.70 -7.94 -8.06
N VAL A 20 2.48 -8.60 -8.93
CA VAL A 20 3.22 -9.82 -8.58
C VAL A 20 4.16 -9.60 -7.40
N ALA A 21 4.96 -8.53 -7.44
CA ALA A 21 5.87 -8.18 -6.35
C ALA A 21 5.13 -7.91 -5.04
N CYS A 22 3.95 -7.30 -5.11
CA CYS A 22 3.14 -7.07 -3.93
C CYS A 22 2.57 -8.37 -3.36
N ALA A 23 2.03 -9.25 -4.20
CA ALA A 23 1.50 -10.52 -3.74
C ALA A 23 2.63 -11.35 -3.10
N VAL A 24 3.79 -11.48 -3.77
CA VAL A 24 4.94 -12.24 -3.27
C VAL A 24 5.47 -11.70 -1.94
N ALA A 25 5.49 -10.37 -1.76
CA ALA A 25 5.92 -9.76 -0.50
C ALA A 25 4.98 -10.02 0.68
N HIS A 26 3.77 -10.53 0.45
CA HIS A 26 2.78 -10.84 1.48
C HIS A 26 2.35 -12.32 1.45
N LEU A 27 3.19 -13.19 0.89
CA LEU A 27 3.02 -14.63 1.01
C LEU A 27 3.83 -15.11 2.21
N ASP A 28 3.23 -15.96 3.03
CA ASP A 28 3.88 -16.55 4.21
C ASP A 28 4.94 -17.61 3.85
N THR A 29 5.08 -17.94 2.56
CA THR A 29 5.99 -18.98 2.06
C THR A 29 7.05 -18.42 1.12
N GLU A 30 8.30 -18.86 1.28
CA GLU A 30 9.35 -18.63 0.27
C GLU A 30 9.01 -19.41 -1.01
N ILE A 31 8.45 -18.73 -2.00
CA ILE A 31 8.14 -19.34 -3.30
C ILE A 31 9.40 -19.36 -4.17
N LYS A 32 10.04 -20.54 -4.24
CA LYS A 32 11.08 -20.87 -5.23
C LYS A 32 10.50 -21.87 -6.23
N THR A 33 9.46 -21.48 -6.97
CA THR A 33 8.83 -22.36 -7.96
C THR A 33 9.19 -21.93 -9.38
N VAL A 34 9.48 -22.92 -10.23
CA VAL A 34 9.43 -22.81 -11.69
C VAL A 34 8.25 -23.67 -12.12
N GLY A 35 7.16 -23.07 -12.59
CA GLY A 35 5.95 -23.80 -12.98
C GLY A 35 4.65 -23.09 -12.60
N ASN A 36 3.56 -23.86 -12.53
CA ASN A 36 2.23 -23.34 -12.20
C ASN A 36 2.11 -23.10 -10.69
N MET A 37 1.53 -21.96 -10.33
CA MET A 37 1.15 -21.66 -8.95
C MET A 37 -0.29 -22.13 -8.72
N ASN A 38 -0.49 -22.99 -7.74
CA ASN A 38 -1.81 -23.51 -7.35
C ASN A 38 -2.41 -22.77 -6.15
N PHE A 39 -1.94 -21.54 -5.88
CA PHE A 39 -2.42 -20.70 -4.78
C PHE A 39 -2.83 -19.33 -5.31
N SER A 40 -3.73 -18.68 -4.57
CA SER A 40 -4.22 -17.34 -4.91
C SER A 40 -3.15 -16.29 -4.65
N LEU A 41 -2.79 -15.52 -5.69
CA LEU A 41 -2.01 -14.31 -5.56
C LEU A 41 -2.94 -13.15 -5.21
N ASN A 42 -2.84 -12.66 -3.98
CA ASN A 42 -3.65 -11.56 -3.47
C ASN A 42 -2.80 -10.28 -3.37
N PRO A 43 -2.55 -9.55 -4.48
CA PRO A 43 -1.83 -8.28 -4.41
C PRO A 43 -2.66 -7.26 -3.63
N ARG A 44 -1.99 -6.29 -2.99
CA ARG A 44 -2.64 -5.21 -2.24
C ARG A 44 -2.72 -3.89 -3.05
N LEU A 45 -2.55 -4.01 -4.36
CA LEU A 45 -2.62 -2.95 -5.38
C LEU A 45 -3.02 -3.55 -6.73
N TYR A 46 -3.73 -2.79 -7.55
CA TYR A 46 -4.32 -3.30 -8.79
C TYR A 46 -4.08 -2.35 -9.96
N LEU A 47 -3.56 -2.87 -11.06
CA LEU A 47 -3.35 -2.12 -12.29
C LEU A 47 -4.69 -1.80 -12.95
N VAL A 48 -5.01 -0.51 -13.02
CA VAL A 48 -6.18 0.00 -13.75
C VAL A 48 -5.73 0.51 -15.12
N LYS A 49 -6.45 0.11 -16.16
CA LYS A 49 -6.29 0.62 -17.52
C LYS A 49 -7.59 1.28 -17.95
N SER A 50 -7.49 2.54 -18.35
CA SER A 50 -8.56 3.32 -19.00
C SER A 50 -8.08 3.77 -20.37
N HIS A 51 -8.94 4.48 -21.12
CA HIS A 51 -8.53 5.09 -22.39
C HIS A 51 -7.44 6.16 -22.23
N GLU A 52 -7.36 6.81 -21.07
CA GLU A 52 -6.48 7.96 -20.85
C GLU A 52 -5.21 7.59 -20.07
N ILE A 53 -5.34 6.68 -19.10
CA ILE A 53 -4.27 6.35 -18.16
C ILE A 53 -4.16 4.85 -17.90
N THR A 54 -2.92 4.40 -17.69
CA THR A 54 -2.59 3.07 -17.16
C THR A 54 -1.82 3.26 -15.86
N MET A 55 -2.37 2.78 -14.73
CA MET A 55 -1.74 2.98 -13.43
C MET A 55 -2.23 2.04 -12.35
N PRO A 56 -1.36 1.56 -11.44
CA PRO A 56 -1.85 0.83 -10.28
C PRO A 56 -2.49 1.76 -9.26
N VAL A 57 -3.63 1.31 -8.74
CA VAL A 57 -4.36 1.93 -7.64
C VAL A 57 -4.10 1.10 -6.38
N GLN A 58 -3.82 1.81 -5.28
CA GLN A 58 -3.56 1.21 -3.96
C GLN A 58 -3.96 2.18 -2.87
N CYS A 59 -4.06 1.68 -1.65
CA CYS A 59 -4.44 2.48 -0.48
C CYS A 59 -3.61 3.77 -0.40
N ARG A 60 -4.30 4.90 -0.18
CA ARG A 60 -3.67 6.21 0.00
C ARG A 60 -3.32 6.53 1.45
N HIS A 61 -3.64 5.62 2.38
CA HIS A 61 -3.46 5.81 3.82
C HIS A 61 -3.98 7.16 4.31
N CYS A 62 -5.22 7.52 3.93
CA CYS A 62 -5.80 8.84 4.18
C CYS A 62 -5.66 9.27 5.65
N GLU A 63 -5.41 10.56 5.88
CA GLU A 63 -5.36 11.15 7.23
C GLU A 63 -6.65 10.89 8.03
N ASP A 64 -7.80 11.15 7.40
CA ASP A 64 -9.12 11.04 8.04
C ASP A 64 -9.72 9.62 7.96
N ALA A 65 -9.14 8.75 7.12
CA ALA A 65 -9.42 7.32 6.97
C ALA A 65 -10.89 6.90 7.24
N PRO A 66 -11.83 7.08 6.29
CA PRO A 66 -13.22 6.66 6.48
C PRO A 66 -13.35 5.15 6.77
N CYS A 67 -12.46 4.33 6.19
CA CYS A 67 -12.38 2.90 6.48
C CYS A 67 -12.13 2.61 7.97
N LEU A 68 -11.29 3.40 8.65
CA LEU A 68 -11.03 3.28 10.08
C LEU A 68 -12.31 3.54 10.89
N LYS A 69 -13.00 4.65 10.58
CA LYS A 69 -14.25 5.05 11.26
C LYS A 69 -15.39 4.04 11.06
N SER A 70 -15.41 3.37 9.90
CA SER A 70 -16.45 2.41 9.56
C SER A 70 -16.27 1.02 10.17
N CYS A 71 -15.13 0.72 10.81
CA CYS A 71 -14.84 -0.62 11.30
C CYS A 71 -15.54 -0.88 12.66
N PRO A 72 -16.54 -1.77 12.74
CA PRO A 72 -17.33 -1.95 13.97
C PRO A 72 -16.54 -2.62 15.10
N VAL A 73 -15.47 -3.36 14.75
CA VAL A 73 -14.62 -4.11 15.68
C VAL A 73 -13.25 -3.45 15.90
N SER A 74 -13.05 -2.23 15.38
CA SER A 74 -11.79 -1.48 15.52
C SER A 74 -10.52 -2.24 15.06
N ALA A 75 -10.66 -3.12 14.08
CA ALA A 75 -9.54 -3.84 13.46
C ALA A 75 -8.65 -2.94 12.59
N ILE A 76 -9.12 -1.75 12.20
CA ILE A 76 -8.33 -0.81 11.40
C ILE A 76 -7.72 0.23 12.33
N LYS A 77 -6.40 0.37 12.32
CA LYS A 77 -5.64 1.21 13.25
C LYS A 77 -4.74 2.19 12.51
N LYS A 78 -4.48 3.33 13.14
CA LYS A 78 -3.40 4.23 12.72
C LYS A 78 -2.12 3.80 13.44
N GLN A 79 -1.11 3.43 12.68
CA GLN A 79 0.20 3.01 13.19
C GLN A 79 1.26 3.88 12.52
N SER A 80 2.04 4.63 13.29
CA SER A 80 3.07 5.53 12.75
C SER A 80 2.50 6.49 11.69
N ASN A 81 2.98 6.40 10.45
CA ASN A 81 2.59 7.19 9.29
C ASN A 81 1.66 6.42 8.32
N ARG A 82 0.84 5.49 8.81
CA ARG A 82 -0.03 4.67 7.95
C ARG A 82 -1.29 4.18 8.66
N ILE A 83 -2.28 3.86 7.85
CA ILE A 83 -3.47 3.09 8.25
C ILE A 83 -3.20 1.62 7.97
N VAL A 84 -3.43 0.72 8.92
CA VAL A 84 -3.20 -0.74 8.83
C VAL A 84 -4.45 -1.50 9.25
N ILE A 85 -4.61 -2.72 8.74
CA ILE A 85 -5.64 -3.67 9.18
C ILE A 85 -4.95 -4.69 10.07
N ASP A 86 -5.50 -4.88 11.27
CA ASP A 86 -5.21 -5.99 12.15
C ASP A 86 -6.06 -7.18 11.69
N GLU A 87 -5.44 -8.08 10.94
CA GLU A 87 -6.13 -9.20 10.29
C GLU A 87 -6.78 -10.13 11.32
N THR A 88 -6.15 -10.31 12.49
CA THR A 88 -6.65 -11.16 13.59
C THR A 88 -7.96 -10.66 14.20
N GLY A 89 -8.19 -9.35 14.18
CA GLY A 89 -9.42 -8.74 14.67
C GLY A 89 -10.47 -8.51 13.59
N CYS A 90 -10.17 -8.84 12.32
CA CYS A 90 -11.05 -8.56 11.20
C CYS A 90 -12.15 -9.62 11.07
N ILE A 91 -13.42 -9.19 11.12
CA ILE A 91 -14.58 -10.09 10.99
C ILE A 91 -15.19 -10.14 9.57
N GLY A 92 -14.48 -9.64 8.55
CA GLY A 92 -14.96 -9.71 7.17
C GLY A 92 -16.23 -8.91 6.82
N CYS A 93 -16.67 -7.98 7.67
CA CYS A 93 -17.98 -7.30 7.55
C CYS A 93 -18.16 -6.35 6.35
N LYS A 94 -17.17 -6.18 5.47
CA LYS A 94 -17.22 -5.33 4.25
C LYS A 94 -17.40 -3.82 4.44
N SER A 95 -17.65 -3.33 5.66
CA SER A 95 -17.91 -1.91 5.91
C SER A 95 -16.78 -0.99 5.42
N CYS A 96 -15.53 -1.37 5.66
CA CYS A 96 -14.36 -0.61 5.23
C CYS A 96 -14.20 -0.57 3.69
N MET A 97 -14.59 -1.65 3.00
CA MET A 97 -14.55 -1.73 1.54
C MET A 97 -15.50 -0.70 0.92
N ILE A 98 -16.74 -0.63 1.43
CA ILE A 98 -17.73 0.35 0.98
C ILE A 98 -17.29 1.78 1.31
N ALA A 99 -16.67 1.98 2.49
CA ALA A 99 -16.21 3.29 2.93
C ALA A 99 -14.97 3.81 2.19
N CYS A 100 -14.25 2.97 1.43
CA CYS A 100 -13.02 3.38 0.77
C CYS A 100 -13.29 4.16 -0.53
N PRO A 101 -12.99 5.47 -0.60
CA PRO A 101 -13.28 6.26 -1.81
C PRO A 101 -12.36 5.90 -2.99
N PHE A 102 -11.30 5.12 -2.75
CA PHE A 102 -10.35 4.69 -3.76
C PHE A 102 -10.58 3.25 -4.24
N GLY A 103 -11.56 2.53 -3.66
CA GLY A 103 -11.78 1.11 -3.96
C GLY A 103 -10.55 0.24 -3.67
N ALA A 104 -9.74 0.61 -2.68
CA ALA A 104 -8.42 0.02 -2.45
C ALA A 104 -8.39 -1.09 -1.37
N ILE A 105 -9.56 -1.58 -0.97
CA ILE A 105 -9.73 -2.62 0.04
C ILE A 105 -10.48 -3.78 -0.61
N GLU A 106 -9.91 -4.97 -0.57
CA GLU A 106 -10.57 -6.20 -1.01
C GLU A 106 -10.83 -7.13 0.18
N LEU A 107 -11.68 -8.12 -0.04
CA LEU A 107 -11.81 -9.24 0.87
C LEU A 107 -11.08 -10.45 0.32
N ILE A 108 -10.27 -11.07 1.17
CA ILE A 108 -9.52 -12.27 0.87
C ILE A 108 -9.83 -13.34 1.90
N PHE A 109 -9.58 -14.59 1.57
CA PHE A 109 -9.57 -15.67 2.55
C PHE A 109 -8.29 -15.57 3.37
N SER A 110 -8.40 -15.68 4.69
CA SER A 110 -7.24 -15.75 5.58
C SER A 110 -6.45 -17.02 5.27
N HIS A 111 -5.12 -16.91 5.32
CA HIS A 111 -4.21 -18.01 5.05
C HIS A 111 -4.22 -19.00 6.22
N GLN A 112 -5.31 -19.75 6.42
CA GLN A 112 -5.27 -20.95 7.26
C GLN A 112 -4.82 -22.13 6.41
N GLU A 113 -3.64 -22.65 6.72
CA GLU A 113 -3.08 -23.86 6.14
C GLU A 113 -4.03 -25.05 6.35
N SER A 114 -4.71 -25.48 5.29
CA SER A 114 -5.22 -26.85 5.24
C SER A 114 -4.09 -27.77 4.75
N VAL A 115 -3.08 -28.00 5.59
CA VAL A 115 -2.09 -29.04 5.37
C VAL A 115 -1.96 -29.87 6.65
N GLY A 116 -2.92 -30.76 6.83
CA GLY A 116 -2.92 -31.77 7.89
C GLY A 116 -3.77 -32.94 7.44
N ASP A 117 -3.11 -34.01 6.99
CA ASP A 117 -3.73 -35.28 6.62
C ASP A 117 -4.46 -35.84 7.87
N GLY A 118 -5.79 -35.75 7.91
CA GLY A 118 -6.60 -36.59 8.80
C GLY A 118 -7.45 -35.94 9.91
N ASP A 119 -7.68 -34.62 9.95
CA ASP A 119 -8.70 -34.07 10.86
C ASP A 119 -9.69 -33.14 10.14
N LEU A 120 -10.93 -33.62 9.97
CA LEU A 120 -12.03 -32.97 9.24
C LEU A 120 -12.74 -31.90 10.10
N LEU A 121 -11.99 -31.09 10.85
CA LEU A 121 -12.53 -29.85 11.40
C LEU A 121 -12.35 -28.77 10.34
N GLN A 122 -13.31 -28.74 9.42
CA GLN A 122 -13.52 -27.69 8.44
C GLN A 122 -13.76 -26.36 9.16
N ASN A 123 -12.69 -25.67 9.55
CA ASN A 123 -12.79 -24.24 9.81
C ASN A 123 -13.02 -23.59 8.44
N GLU A 124 -14.25 -23.13 8.21
CA GLU A 124 -14.59 -22.30 7.06
C GLU A 124 -13.55 -21.17 6.96
N PRO A 125 -12.94 -20.95 5.79
CA PRO A 125 -11.87 -19.98 5.65
C PRO A 125 -12.40 -18.59 6.02
N GLU A 126 -11.80 -17.97 7.03
CA GLU A 126 -12.23 -16.66 7.51
C GLU A 126 -11.97 -15.62 6.43
N VAL A 127 -13.00 -14.84 6.09
CA VAL A 127 -12.85 -13.76 5.11
C VAL A 127 -12.42 -12.50 5.82
N ILE A 128 -11.27 -11.94 5.43
CA ILE A 128 -10.68 -10.74 6.03
C ILE A 128 -10.49 -9.63 5.01
N ALA A 129 -10.45 -8.39 5.48
CA ALA A 129 -10.15 -7.24 4.63
C ALA A 129 -8.65 -7.07 4.43
N SER A 130 -8.23 -6.87 3.19
CA SER A 130 -6.85 -6.68 2.77
C SER A 130 -6.69 -5.38 1.98
N LYS A 131 -5.59 -4.68 2.21
CA LYS A 131 -5.22 -3.44 1.52
C LYS A 131 -3.74 -3.15 1.71
N CYS A 132 -3.18 -2.26 0.89
CA CYS A 132 -1.78 -1.87 1.04
C CYS A 132 -1.48 -1.38 2.47
N ASP A 133 -0.37 -1.85 3.01
CA ASP A 133 0.20 -1.56 4.33
C ASP A 133 1.59 -0.87 4.22
N LEU A 134 2.00 -0.52 2.99
CA LEU A 134 3.30 0.01 2.60
C LEU A 134 4.47 -0.95 2.83
N CYS A 135 4.24 -2.26 2.99
CA CYS A 135 5.26 -3.27 3.24
C CYS A 135 6.23 -2.86 4.36
N GLY A 136 5.71 -2.47 5.53
CA GLY A 136 6.58 -2.02 6.63
C GLY A 136 7.30 -0.67 6.41
N GLY A 137 7.14 -0.03 5.25
CA GLY A 137 7.78 1.25 4.89
C GLY A 137 8.72 1.11 3.69
N GLU A 138 8.86 -0.10 3.15
CA GLU A 138 9.67 -0.38 1.98
C GLU A 138 8.83 -1.09 0.90
N PRO A 139 7.97 -0.37 0.16
CA PRO A 139 7.01 -0.99 -0.74
C PRO A 139 7.69 -1.83 -1.84
N ALA A 140 7.37 -3.13 -1.88
CA ALA A 140 7.89 -4.05 -2.88
C ALA A 140 7.54 -3.62 -4.31
N CYS A 141 6.35 -3.04 -4.51
CA CYS A 141 5.91 -2.52 -5.79
C CYS A 141 6.78 -1.38 -6.35
N VAL A 142 7.32 -0.53 -5.46
CA VAL A 142 8.24 0.55 -5.82
C VAL A 142 9.58 -0.04 -6.25
N LYS A 143 10.14 -0.96 -5.43
CA LYS A 143 11.42 -1.64 -5.74
C LYS A 143 11.36 -2.42 -7.06
N ALA A 144 10.22 -3.03 -7.38
CA ALA A 144 10.07 -3.89 -8.54
C ALA A 144 9.70 -3.15 -9.85
N CYS A 145 9.37 -1.86 -9.81
CA CYS A 145 8.88 -1.16 -11.01
C CYS A 145 10.02 -0.87 -12.00
N PRO A 146 10.05 -1.50 -13.19
CA PRO A 146 11.19 -1.36 -14.12
C PRO A 146 11.27 0.01 -14.81
N ARG A 147 10.20 0.81 -14.71
CA ARG A 147 10.12 2.16 -15.28
C ARG A 147 10.13 3.26 -14.23
N GLU A 148 10.31 2.90 -12.95
CA GLU A 148 10.27 3.85 -11.83
C GLU A 148 9.00 4.72 -11.86
N ALA A 149 7.89 4.10 -12.25
CA ALA A 149 6.58 4.77 -12.30
C ALA A 149 5.96 4.91 -10.90
N LEU A 150 6.50 4.24 -9.89
CA LEU A 150 6.02 4.27 -8.52
C LEU A 150 7.11 4.84 -7.60
N GLN A 151 6.72 5.69 -6.67
CA GLN A 151 7.60 6.33 -5.70
C GLN A 151 6.98 6.27 -4.31
N TYR A 152 7.75 5.80 -3.34
CA TYR A 152 7.37 5.92 -1.93
C TYR A 152 7.58 7.36 -1.44
N VAL A 153 6.53 7.97 -0.91
CA VAL A 153 6.56 9.33 -0.38
C VAL A 153 6.45 9.28 1.14
N ASP A 154 7.58 9.46 1.82
CA ASP A 154 7.63 9.66 3.25
C ASP A 154 7.30 11.13 3.58
N MET A 155 6.05 11.37 3.98
CA MET A 155 5.57 12.73 4.23
C MET A 155 6.26 13.43 5.40
N VAL A 156 6.88 12.68 6.33
CA VAL A 156 7.66 13.29 7.42
C VAL A 156 8.98 13.82 6.86
N LYS A 157 9.68 13.03 6.04
CA LYS A 157 10.92 13.46 5.38
C LYS A 157 10.67 14.61 4.40
N GLU A 158 9.65 14.50 3.56
CA GLU A 158 9.26 15.55 2.60
C GLU A 158 8.98 16.89 3.29
N ARG A 159 8.23 16.88 4.40
CA ARG A 159 7.96 18.09 5.17
C ARG A 159 9.26 18.72 5.69
N THR A 160 10.17 17.92 6.21
CA THR A 160 11.46 18.39 6.72
C THR A 160 12.31 18.99 5.61
N GLN A 161 12.41 18.33 4.46
CA GLN A 161 13.15 18.83 3.30
C GLN A 161 12.59 20.16 2.79
N ARG A 162 11.26 20.31 2.71
CA ARG A 162 10.63 21.58 2.30
C ARG A 162 10.94 22.72 3.26
N ARG A 163 10.95 22.46 4.57
CA ARG A 163 11.34 23.45 5.59
C ARG A 163 12.79 23.89 5.43
N ILE A 164 13.71 22.95 5.20
CA ILE A 164 15.12 23.26 4.94
C ILE A 164 15.27 24.08 3.65
N ALA A 165 14.62 23.66 2.56
CA ALA A 165 14.65 24.39 1.30
C ALA A 165 14.12 25.82 1.43
N ALA A 166 13.03 26.02 2.19
CA ALA A 166 12.50 27.35 2.50
C ALA A 166 13.50 28.18 3.31
N ALA A 167 14.11 27.60 4.35
CA ALA A 167 15.12 28.27 5.16
C ALA A 167 16.33 28.72 4.32
N ASN A 168 16.84 27.86 3.43
CA ASN A 168 17.95 28.20 2.53
C ASN A 168 17.59 29.35 1.58
N LYS A 169 16.38 29.34 1.02
CA LYS A 169 15.90 30.45 0.16
C LYS A 169 15.82 31.76 0.93
N MET A 170 15.31 31.74 2.16
CA MET A 170 15.25 32.94 3.01
C MET A 170 16.64 33.44 3.42
N GLY A 171 17.57 32.54 3.71
CA GLY A 171 18.96 32.89 4.04
C GLY A 171 19.75 33.45 2.84
N GLY A 172 19.48 32.95 1.63
CA GLY A 172 20.11 33.44 0.40
C GLY A 172 19.77 34.89 0.07
N PHE A 173 18.60 35.39 0.49
CA PHE A 173 18.20 36.80 0.31
C PHE A 173 19.12 37.78 1.06
N HIS A 174 19.75 37.38 2.17
CA HIS A 174 20.66 38.27 2.90
C HIS A 174 22.00 38.49 2.16
N ASN A 175 22.51 37.48 1.44
CA ASN A 175 23.78 37.59 0.72
C ASN A 175 23.67 38.44 -0.55
N GLU A 176 22.53 38.47 -1.25
CA GLU A 176 22.35 39.34 -2.43
C GLU A 176 22.20 40.82 -2.07
N PHE A 177 21.79 41.13 -0.83
CA PHE A 177 21.65 42.52 -0.37
C PHE A 177 22.96 43.13 0.16
N MET A 178 23.90 42.31 0.68
CA MET A 178 25.20 42.78 1.20
C MET A 178 26.30 42.94 0.14
N VAL A 179 26.11 42.48 -1.10
CA VAL A 179 27.09 42.63 -2.20
C VAL A 179 26.80 43.89 -3.05
N ARG A 180 25.98 44.82 -2.54
CA ARG A 180 25.60 46.09 -3.18
C ARG A 180 26.15 47.33 -2.47
N GLU A 181 27.30 47.21 -1.80
CA GLU A 181 28.11 48.33 -1.31
C GLU A 181 29.48 48.37 -1.99
#